data_AF-A0A7L7Z241-F1
#
_entry.id   AF-A0A7L7Z241-F1
#
_cell.length_a   1.000
_cell.length_b   1.000
_cell.length_c   1.000
_cell.angle_alpha   90.00
_cell.angle_beta   90.00
_cell.angle_gamma   90.00
#
_symmetry.space_group_name_H-M   'P 1'
#
loop_
_entity.id
_entity.type
_entity.pdbx_description
1 polymer ?
#
loop_
_entity_poly.entity_id
_entity_poly.type
_entity_poly.pdbx_seq_one_letter_code
_entity_poly.pdbx_strand_id
1 'polypeptide(L)'
;MPSPAVDARAELRRAVVVWSLLAALLLGAFLGTVGSLNQGTLSAHGFVRTYLDALAREDSRDALATPGVVLPDEGSRALLDARALPGLDDVRLVSDEPAGDGERAVTYAYTLPSGPGSTEFRVRERPAALGLFARWEFATSPVAAVDLELRHASTFTANGLPVQATAGGAAAAGGGSAYLVLAPGSLTLDHASEHLQAEDAEVAVTEPGSVVPARVDAEPTPELVDSVRSEVEAYLTECTTQSVLYPSGCPFGKSIRDRITAPPVWTMAAMPEIALQPASDDPADLDWVVPPTVGTAHIRVPVRSLYDGSVKDLDEDVPFSVSWRVSVDETAGVRIQGL
;
A
#
# COMPACT_ATOMS: atom_id res chain seq x y z
N MET A 1 -49.46 76.18 -33.19
CA MET A 1 -49.32 74.72 -33.27
C MET A 1 -47.84 74.40 -33.37
N PRO A 2 -47.22 73.86 -32.31
CA PRO A 2 -45.83 73.41 -32.39
C PRO A 2 -45.70 72.24 -33.38
N SER A 3 -44.58 72.19 -34.10
CA SER A 3 -44.33 71.26 -35.19
C SER A 3 -44.19 69.81 -34.67
N PRO A 4 -44.81 68.81 -35.32
CA PRO A 4 -44.76 67.40 -34.89
C PRO A 4 -43.34 66.80 -34.85
N ALA A 5 -42.36 67.46 -35.48
CA ALA A 5 -40.96 67.07 -35.44
C ALA A 5 -40.24 67.42 -34.11
N VAL A 6 -40.78 68.34 -33.31
CA VAL A 6 -40.21 68.73 -32.01
C VAL A 6 -40.60 67.71 -30.93
N ASP A 7 -41.84 67.22 -30.96
CA ASP A 7 -42.33 66.18 -30.04
C ASP A 7 -41.61 64.84 -30.26
N ALA A 8 -41.39 64.43 -31.51
CA ALA A 8 -40.68 63.19 -31.83
C ALA A 8 -39.22 63.17 -31.32
N ARG A 9 -38.51 64.31 -31.34
CA ARG A 9 -37.13 64.42 -30.81
C ARG A 9 -37.08 64.39 -29.29
N ALA A 10 -38.09 64.95 -28.62
CA ALA A 10 -38.19 64.92 -27.16
C ALA A 10 -38.52 63.50 -26.67
N GLU A 11 -39.40 62.79 -27.37
CA GLU A 11 -39.72 61.38 -27.11
C GLU A 11 -38.54 60.45 -27.36
N LEU A 12 -37.81 60.62 -28.47
CA LEU A 12 -36.59 59.85 -28.75
C LEU A 12 -35.51 60.07 -27.67
N ARG A 13 -35.32 61.31 -27.22
CA ARG A 13 -34.36 61.62 -26.13
C ARG A 13 -34.77 60.96 -24.82
N ARG A 14 -36.05 60.98 -24.46
CA ARG A 14 -36.55 60.28 -23.26
C ARG A 14 -36.39 58.77 -23.39
N ALA A 15 -36.72 58.19 -24.53
CA ALA A 15 -36.52 56.78 -24.79
C ALA A 15 -35.05 56.39 -24.68
N VAL A 16 -34.14 57.15 -25.29
CA VAL A 16 -32.69 56.93 -25.17
C VAL A 16 -32.24 57.02 -23.71
N VAL A 17 -32.65 58.04 -22.95
CA VAL A 17 -32.29 58.16 -21.53
C VAL A 17 -32.81 56.98 -20.71
N VAL A 18 -34.06 56.57 -20.90
CA VAL A 18 -34.66 55.43 -20.19
C VAL A 18 -33.96 54.13 -20.55
N TRP A 19 -33.71 53.86 -21.84
CA TRP A 19 -33.00 52.66 -22.29
C TRP A 19 -31.54 52.66 -21.85
N SER A 20 -30.84 53.80 -21.85
CA SER A 20 -29.49 53.93 -21.32
C SER A 20 -29.45 53.69 -19.81
N LEU A 21 -30.43 54.19 -19.07
CA LEU A 21 -30.54 53.96 -17.62
C LEU A 21 -30.85 52.49 -17.31
N LEU A 22 -31.75 51.87 -18.06
CA LEU A 22 -32.03 50.43 -17.98
C LEU A 22 -30.79 49.59 -18.32
N ALA A 23 -30.06 49.93 -19.39
CA ALA A 23 -28.83 49.26 -19.77
C ALA A 23 -27.74 49.41 -18.69
N ALA A 24 -27.58 50.60 -18.11
CA ALA A 24 -26.64 50.84 -17.01
C ALA A 24 -27.01 50.04 -15.75
N LEU A 25 -28.30 49.95 -15.42
CA LEU A 25 -28.79 49.18 -14.28
C LEU A 25 -28.57 47.66 -14.49
N LEU A 26 -28.86 47.16 -15.69
CA LEU A 26 -28.58 45.77 -16.06
C LEU A 26 -27.09 45.46 -16.01
N LEU A 27 -26.25 46.35 -16.54
CA LEU A 27 -24.79 46.19 -16.49
C LEU A 27 -24.27 46.19 -15.05
N GLY A 28 -24.78 47.09 -14.20
CA GLY A 28 -24.45 47.13 -12.78
C GLY A 28 -24.83 45.84 -12.05
N ALA A 29 -26.04 45.32 -12.29
CA ALA A 29 -26.49 44.05 -11.73
C ALA A 29 -25.65 42.86 -12.22
N PHE A 30 -25.27 42.85 -13.50
CA PHE A 30 -24.40 41.84 -14.08
C PHE A 30 -23.01 41.86 -13.44
N LEU A 31 -22.36 43.03 -13.38
CA LEU A 31 -21.05 43.18 -12.75
C LEU A 31 -21.08 42.86 -11.25
N GLY A 32 -22.14 43.23 -10.55
CA GLY A 32 -22.35 42.86 -9.15
C GLY A 32 -22.45 41.34 -8.95
N THR A 33 -23.20 40.66 -9.83
CA THR A 33 -23.28 39.19 -9.82
C THR A 33 -21.92 38.55 -10.09
N VAL A 34 -21.19 39.04 -11.10
CA VAL A 34 -19.83 38.57 -11.44
C VAL A 34 -18.89 38.74 -10.24
N GLY A 35 -18.89 39.92 -9.60
CA GLY A 35 -18.09 40.19 -8.41
C GLY A 35 -18.43 39.26 -7.24
N SER A 36 -19.73 39.03 -7.00
CA SER A 36 -20.19 38.10 -5.96
C SER A 36 -19.75 36.67 -6.22
N LEU A 37 -19.77 36.20 -7.48
CA LEU A 37 -19.31 34.88 -7.86
C LEU A 37 -17.79 34.73 -7.67
N ASN A 38 -17.00 35.72 -8.08
CA ASN A 38 -15.54 35.74 -7.92
C ASN A 38 -15.08 35.79 -6.46
N GLN A 39 -15.87 36.39 -5.57
CA GLN A 39 -15.57 36.39 -4.14
C GLN A 39 -16.02 35.12 -3.42
N GLY A 40 -16.98 34.38 -3.99
CA GLY A 40 -17.52 33.14 -3.44
C GLY A 40 -16.96 31.91 -4.15
N THR A 41 -17.74 31.33 -5.07
CA THR A 41 -17.46 30.03 -5.69
C THR A 41 -16.30 30.04 -6.69
N LEU A 42 -16.02 31.18 -7.32
CA LEU A 42 -14.93 31.34 -8.29
C LEU A 42 -13.65 31.92 -7.64
N SER A 43 -13.59 31.93 -6.30
CA SER A 43 -12.39 32.30 -5.55
C SER A 43 -11.35 31.17 -5.52
N ALA A 44 -10.14 31.48 -5.06
CA ALA A 44 -9.09 30.49 -4.86
C ALA A 44 -9.51 29.39 -3.86
N HIS A 45 -10.11 29.78 -2.73
CA HIS A 45 -10.61 28.82 -1.75
C HIS A 45 -11.81 28.02 -2.25
N GLY A 46 -12.70 28.60 -3.04
CA GLY A 46 -13.84 27.89 -3.67
C GLY A 46 -13.37 26.83 -4.67
N PHE A 47 -12.31 27.13 -5.41
CA PHE A 47 -11.65 26.16 -6.28
C PHE A 47 -11.08 24.96 -5.50
N VAL A 48 -10.29 25.21 -4.45
CA VAL A 48 -9.74 24.14 -3.59
C VAL A 48 -10.86 23.36 -2.91
N ARG A 49 -11.93 24.04 -2.47
CA ARG A 49 -13.11 23.39 -1.89
C ARG A 49 -13.73 22.37 -2.84
N THR A 50 -13.84 22.71 -4.13
CA THR A 50 -14.40 21.82 -5.15
C THR A 50 -13.59 20.52 -5.28
N TYR A 51 -12.26 20.63 -5.22
CA TYR A 51 -11.37 19.47 -5.19
C TYR A 51 -11.57 18.61 -3.94
N LEU A 52 -11.61 19.24 -2.75
CA LEU A 52 -11.84 18.53 -1.48
C LEU A 52 -13.22 17.86 -1.42
N ASP A 53 -14.25 18.48 -1.99
CA ASP A 53 -15.59 17.89 -2.11
C ASP A 53 -15.62 16.70 -3.09
N ALA A 54 -14.70 16.62 -4.05
CA ALA A 54 -14.54 15.41 -4.89
C ALA A 54 -13.93 14.27 -4.07
N LEU A 55 -12.89 14.55 -3.28
CA LEU A 55 -12.29 13.57 -2.38
C LEU A 55 -13.26 13.08 -1.30
N ALA A 56 -14.05 13.98 -0.71
CA ALA A 56 -15.07 13.66 0.28
C ALA A 56 -16.19 12.75 -0.27
N ARG A 57 -16.45 12.83 -1.58
CA ARG A 57 -17.42 11.96 -2.29
C ARG A 57 -16.76 10.70 -2.87
N GLU A 58 -15.49 10.45 -2.56
CA GLU A 58 -14.69 9.35 -3.11
C GLU A 58 -14.62 9.36 -4.66
N ASP A 59 -14.77 10.55 -5.27
CA ASP A 59 -14.78 10.70 -6.72
C ASP A 59 -13.37 11.02 -7.23
N SER A 60 -12.58 9.97 -7.45
CA SER A 60 -11.20 10.13 -7.94
C SER A 60 -11.14 10.74 -9.35
N ARG A 61 -12.18 10.55 -10.17
CA ARG A 61 -12.21 11.09 -11.55
C ARG A 61 -12.37 12.60 -11.53
N ASP A 62 -13.32 13.12 -10.75
CA ASP A 62 -13.53 14.56 -10.58
C ASP A 62 -12.29 15.20 -9.95
N ALA A 63 -11.70 14.57 -8.93
CA ALA A 63 -10.49 15.06 -8.29
C ALA A 63 -9.32 15.15 -9.30
N LEU A 64 -9.08 14.10 -10.09
CA LEU A 64 -8.03 14.06 -11.11
C LEU A 64 -8.27 15.03 -12.28
N ALA A 65 -9.53 15.35 -12.59
CA ALA A 65 -9.88 16.30 -13.64
C ALA A 65 -9.69 17.78 -13.21
N THR A 66 -9.35 18.03 -11.94
CA THR A 66 -9.19 19.37 -11.41
C THR A 66 -8.00 20.08 -12.07
N PRO A 67 -8.16 21.33 -12.57
CA PRO A 67 -7.07 22.10 -13.17
C PRO A 67 -5.79 22.15 -12.32
N GLY A 68 -4.65 21.82 -12.92
CA GLY A 68 -3.35 21.83 -12.24
C GLY A 68 -3.02 20.53 -11.49
N VAL A 69 -3.92 19.54 -11.48
CA VAL A 69 -3.56 18.17 -11.11
C VAL A 69 -2.72 17.57 -12.23
N VAL A 70 -1.45 17.31 -11.91
CA VAL A 70 -0.47 16.70 -12.81
C VAL A 70 0.05 15.44 -12.14
N LEU A 71 -0.04 14.31 -12.87
CA LEU A 71 0.53 13.04 -12.42
C LEU A 71 2.01 13.01 -12.81
N PRO A 72 2.91 12.66 -11.87
CA PRO A 72 4.29 12.32 -12.22
C PRO A 72 4.34 11.20 -13.28
N ASP A 73 5.40 11.21 -14.09
CA ASP A 73 5.65 10.15 -15.08
C ASP A 73 6.06 8.83 -14.39
N GLU A 74 6.70 8.92 -13.23
CA GLU A 74 7.13 7.80 -12.42
C GLU A 74 6.10 7.49 -11.32
N GLY A 75 5.95 6.20 -10.98
CA GLY A 75 5.06 5.72 -9.92
C GLY A 75 3.78 5.06 -10.43
N SER A 76 3.30 4.09 -9.66
CA SER A 76 2.08 3.35 -9.95
C SER A 76 0.83 4.20 -9.72
N ARG A 77 -0.12 4.11 -10.64
CA ARG A 77 -1.43 4.79 -10.55
C ARG A 77 -2.49 3.95 -9.85
N ALA A 78 -2.13 2.79 -9.30
CA ALA A 78 -3.07 1.83 -8.73
C ALA A 78 -3.90 2.43 -7.57
N LEU A 79 -3.31 3.34 -6.78
CA LEU A 79 -3.98 3.97 -5.63
C LEU A 79 -4.74 5.26 -5.98
N LEU A 80 -4.85 5.61 -7.26
CA LEU A 80 -5.73 6.69 -7.74
C LEU A 80 -7.16 6.21 -8.03
N ASP A 81 -7.46 4.93 -7.76
CA ASP A 81 -8.80 4.35 -7.83
C ASP A 81 -9.68 4.91 -6.69
N ALA A 82 -10.96 5.13 -6.97
CA ALA A 82 -11.94 5.61 -5.99
C ALA A 82 -12.00 4.72 -4.73
N ARG A 83 -11.80 3.41 -4.87
CA ARG A 83 -11.82 2.45 -3.75
C ARG A 83 -10.64 2.62 -2.79
N ALA A 84 -9.56 3.26 -3.22
CA ALA A 84 -8.44 3.59 -2.35
C ALA A 84 -8.64 4.94 -1.64
N LEU A 85 -9.67 5.72 -1.99
CA LEU A 85 -9.95 6.99 -1.33
C LEU A 85 -10.68 6.75 -0.01
N PRO A 86 -10.17 7.28 1.11
CA PRO A 86 -10.76 7.07 2.44
C PRO A 86 -11.98 7.95 2.75
N GLY A 87 -12.35 8.87 1.85
CA GLY A 87 -13.26 9.96 2.14
C GLY A 87 -12.63 11.06 3.01
N LEU A 88 -13.36 12.17 3.18
CA LEU A 88 -12.97 13.31 4.01
C LEU A 88 -14.20 13.94 4.67
N ASP A 89 -14.07 14.27 5.95
CA ASP A 89 -15.10 14.92 6.75
C ASP A 89 -14.66 16.28 7.29
N ASP A 90 -15.62 17.06 7.83
CA ASP A 90 -15.40 18.32 8.55
C ASP A 90 -14.51 19.37 7.82
N VAL A 91 -14.55 19.38 6.49
CA VAL A 91 -13.74 20.27 5.67
C VAL A 91 -14.10 21.74 5.96
N ARG A 92 -13.12 22.51 6.45
CA ARG A 92 -13.27 23.93 6.83
C ARG A 92 -12.08 24.76 6.36
N LEU A 93 -12.37 25.95 5.82
CA LEU A 93 -11.34 26.93 5.46
C LEU A 93 -10.66 27.46 6.73
N VAL A 94 -9.34 27.48 6.73
CA VAL A 94 -8.51 28.05 7.81
C VAL A 94 -7.94 29.39 7.39
N SER A 95 -7.31 29.47 6.22
CA SER A 95 -6.73 30.70 5.68
C SER A 95 -6.74 30.73 4.15
N ASP A 96 -6.72 31.93 3.60
CA ASP A 96 -6.59 32.21 2.17
C ASP A 96 -5.75 33.49 2.02
N GLU A 97 -4.45 33.32 1.79
CA GLU A 97 -3.46 34.40 1.85
C GLU A 97 -2.64 34.49 0.54
N PRO A 98 -2.13 35.67 0.17
CA PRO A 98 -1.18 35.80 -0.93
C PRO A 98 0.11 35.01 -0.66
N ALA A 99 0.60 34.29 -1.66
CA ALA A 99 1.74 33.36 -1.53
C ALA A 99 3.03 33.84 -2.23
N GLY A 100 3.01 35.00 -2.88
CA GLY A 100 4.08 35.47 -3.78
C GLY A 100 3.86 35.02 -5.22
N ASP A 101 4.55 35.63 -6.19
CA ASP A 101 4.54 35.23 -7.61
C ASP A 101 3.17 35.08 -8.30
N GLY A 102 2.15 35.79 -7.80
CA GLY A 102 0.78 35.71 -8.30
C GLY A 102 0.00 34.47 -7.82
N GLU A 103 0.55 33.73 -6.85
CA GLU A 103 -0.07 32.59 -6.21
C GLU A 103 -0.83 32.96 -4.94
N ARG A 104 -1.70 32.06 -4.51
CA ARG A 104 -2.37 32.08 -3.21
C ARG A 104 -2.13 30.78 -2.47
N ALA A 105 -1.91 30.90 -1.16
CA ALA A 105 -1.85 29.80 -0.22
C ALA A 105 -3.22 29.68 0.45
N VAL A 106 -3.87 28.54 0.25
CA VAL A 106 -5.20 28.25 0.77
C VAL A 106 -5.09 27.04 1.68
N THR A 107 -5.39 27.23 2.97
CA THR A 107 -5.29 26.16 3.97
C THR A 107 -6.67 25.70 4.40
N TYR A 108 -6.88 24.39 4.33
CA TYR A 108 -8.07 23.72 4.83
C TYR A 108 -7.71 22.76 5.96
N ALA A 109 -8.57 22.69 6.96
CA ALA A 109 -8.58 21.63 7.96
C ALA A 109 -9.74 20.67 7.67
N TYR A 110 -9.57 19.41 8.04
CA TYR A 110 -10.49 18.31 7.74
C TYR A 110 -10.24 17.14 8.70
N THR A 111 -11.10 16.12 8.64
CA THR A 111 -10.94 14.86 9.37
C THR A 111 -10.77 13.72 8.36
N LEU A 112 -9.66 12.98 8.48
CA LEU A 112 -9.42 11.71 7.80
C LEU A 112 -9.80 10.56 8.75
N PRO A 113 -9.97 9.32 8.25
CA PRO A 113 -10.08 8.14 9.12
C PRO A 113 -8.92 8.00 10.13
N SER A 114 -7.70 8.37 9.73
CA SER A 114 -6.52 8.38 10.60
C SER A 114 -6.48 9.56 11.59
N GLY A 115 -7.44 10.50 11.52
CA GLY A 115 -7.58 11.62 12.45
C GLY A 115 -7.63 13.01 11.81
N PRO A 116 -7.62 14.08 12.63
CA PRO A 116 -7.68 15.45 12.14
C PRO A 116 -6.42 15.85 11.36
N GLY A 117 -6.58 16.53 10.24
CA GLY A 117 -5.51 16.98 9.37
C GLY A 117 -5.69 18.42 8.87
N SER A 118 -4.64 18.94 8.27
CA SER A 118 -4.65 20.25 7.60
C SER A 118 -3.68 20.23 6.42
N THR A 119 -4.10 20.85 5.32
CA THR A 119 -3.30 20.96 4.10
C THR A 119 -3.31 22.39 3.60
N GLU A 120 -2.13 22.90 3.27
CA GLU A 120 -1.98 24.13 2.48
C GLU A 120 -1.87 23.77 1.00
N PHE A 121 -2.68 24.43 0.17
CA PHE A 121 -2.65 24.31 -1.28
C PHE A 121 -2.13 25.60 -1.90
N ARG A 122 -1.20 25.46 -2.85
CA ARG A 122 -0.72 26.56 -3.69
C ARG A 122 -1.50 26.58 -4.99
N VAL A 123 -2.18 27.69 -5.25
CA VAL A 123 -3.01 27.88 -6.45
C VAL A 123 -2.66 29.18 -7.14
N ARG A 124 -2.86 29.24 -8.46
CA ARG A 124 -2.59 30.41 -9.27
C ARG A 124 -3.75 30.72 -10.21
N GLU A 125 -3.92 31.99 -10.52
CA GLU A 125 -4.98 32.44 -11.42
C GLU A 125 -4.61 32.15 -12.88
N ARG A 126 -5.60 31.71 -13.66
CA ARG A 126 -5.51 31.50 -15.10
C ARG A 126 -6.22 32.61 -15.86
N PRO A 127 -5.80 32.89 -17.11
CA PRO A 127 -6.51 33.83 -17.97
C PRO A 127 -8.01 33.50 -18.09
N ALA A 128 -8.84 34.43 -17.63
CA ALA A 128 -10.29 34.37 -17.73
C ALA A 128 -10.75 34.73 -19.14
N ALA A 129 -11.76 34.03 -19.66
CA ALA A 129 -12.45 34.47 -20.87
C ALA A 129 -13.13 35.82 -20.59
N LEU A 130 -12.81 36.84 -21.39
CA LEU A 130 -13.29 38.23 -21.24
C LEU A 130 -12.89 38.93 -19.92
N GLY A 131 -12.02 38.34 -19.09
CA GLY A 131 -11.56 38.95 -17.84
C GLY A 131 -12.61 39.03 -16.71
N LEU A 132 -13.77 38.37 -16.87
CA LEU A 132 -14.90 38.51 -15.93
C LEU A 132 -14.93 37.43 -14.86
N PHE A 133 -14.65 36.18 -15.21
CA PHE A 133 -14.79 35.03 -14.31
C PHE A 133 -13.42 34.49 -13.94
N ALA A 134 -13.03 34.64 -12.66
CA ALA A 134 -11.76 34.13 -12.18
C ALA A 134 -11.67 32.61 -12.42
N ARG A 135 -10.51 32.15 -12.86
CA ARG A 135 -10.23 30.73 -13.09
C ARG A 135 -8.96 30.40 -12.34
N TRP A 136 -8.96 29.27 -11.65
CA TRP A 136 -7.84 28.83 -10.85
C TRP A 136 -7.32 27.49 -11.35
N GLU A 137 -6.06 27.22 -11.02
CA GLU A 137 -5.46 25.91 -11.10
C GLU A 137 -4.48 25.73 -9.95
N PHE A 138 -4.18 24.48 -9.60
CA PHE A 138 -3.08 24.18 -8.70
C PHE A 138 -1.75 24.64 -9.31
N ALA A 139 -0.99 25.41 -8.52
CA ALA A 139 0.40 25.73 -8.82
C ALA A 139 1.29 24.54 -8.44
N THR A 140 1.01 23.92 -7.29
CA THR A 140 1.58 22.64 -6.88
C THR A 140 0.53 21.56 -6.99
N SER A 141 0.79 20.53 -7.81
CA SER A 141 -0.13 19.40 -7.98
C SER A 141 -0.44 18.75 -6.62
N PRO A 142 -1.72 18.47 -6.29
CA PRO A 142 -2.11 17.79 -5.05
C PRO A 142 -1.90 16.27 -5.14
N VAL A 143 -0.98 15.83 -5.99
CA VAL A 143 -0.59 14.42 -6.13
C VAL A 143 0.66 14.23 -5.31
N ALA A 144 0.61 13.28 -4.40
CA ALA A 144 1.74 12.83 -3.60
C ALA A 144 2.09 11.38 -4.00
N ALA A 145 3.17 10.87 -3.44
CA ALA A 145 3.58 9.48 -3.62
C ALA A 145 3.77 8.79 -2.27
N VAL A 146 3.40 7.53 -2.19
CA VAL A 146 3.75 6.63 -1.09
C VAL A 146 4.87 5.73 -1.56
N ASP A 147 6.03 5.81 -0.94
CA ASP A 147 7.14 4.90 -1.19
C ASP A 147 7.00 3.68 -0.28
N LEU A 148 6.41 2.62 -0.83
CA LEU A 148 6.05 1.40 -0.12
C LEU A 148 7.17 0.36 -0.21
N GLU A 149 7.70 0.02 0.95
CA GLU A 149 8.53 -1.17 1.14
C GLU A 149 7.63 -2.36 1.52
N LEU A 150 7.30 -3.19 0.53
CA LEU A 150 6.60 -4.46 0.75
C LEU A 150 7.62 -5.59 0.93
N ARG A 151 7.53 -6.31 2.06
CA ARG A 151 8.46 -7.40 2.41
C ARG A 151 7.74 -8.73 2.52
N HIS A 152 8.35 -9.76 1.92
CA HIS A 152 7.89 -11.16 1.92
C HIS A 152 6.48 -11.40 1.36
N ALA A 153 5.92 -10.45 0.61
CA ALA A 153 4.68 -10.58 -0.12
C ALA A 153 4.79 -9.91 -1.49
N SER A 154 3.96 -10.36 -2.43
CA SER A 154 3.82 -9.76 -3.78
C SER A 154 2.52 -8.98 -3.94
N THR A 155 1.66 -8.99 -2.93
CA THR A 155 0.37 -8.32 -2.92
C THR A 155 0.18 -7.55 -1.63
N PHE A 156 -0.58 -6.48 -1.67
CA PHE A 156 -1.06 -5.76 -0.49
C PHE A 156 -2.44 -5.20 -0.78
N THR A 157 -3.14 -4.80 0.27
CA THR A 157 -4.41 -4.09 0.20
C THR A 157 -4.21 -2.66 0.68
N ALA A 158 -4.90 -1.72 0.05
CA ALA A 158 -4.91 -0.31 0.43
C ALA A 158 -6.36 0.15 0.58
N ASN A 159 -6.80 0.43 1.81
CA ASN A 159 -8.21 0.70 2.12
C ASN A 159 -9.15 -0.38 1.55
N GLY A 160 -8.71 -1.66 1.56
CA GLY A 160 -9.44 -2.79 0.99
C GLY A 160 -9.35 -2.97 -0.53
N LEU A 161 -8.62 -2.11 -1.26
CA LEU A 161 -8.29 -2.32 -2.67
C LEU A 161 -7.10 -3.27 -2.79
N PRO A 162 -7.24 -4.49 -3.37
CA PRO A 162 -6.10 -5.36 -3.62
C PRO A 162 -5.22 -4.83 -4.74
N VAL A 163 -3.92 -4.78 -4.50
CA VAL A 163 -2.90 -4.28 -5.42
C VAL A 163 -1.78 -5.32 -5.55
N GLN A 164 -1.42 -5.61 -6.80
CA GLN A 164 -0.23 -6.40 -7.12
C GLN A 164 0.98 -5.48 -7.09
N ALA A 165 2.00 -5.88 -6.35
CA ALA A 165 3.26 -5.16 -6.19
C ALA A 165 4.42 -5.99 -6.71
N THR A 166 5.51 -5.32 -7.06
CA THR A 166 6.79 -6.00 -7.25
C THR A 166 7.48 -6.01 -5.90
N ALA A 167 7.72 -7.20 -5.31
CA ALA A 167 8.48 -7.33 -4.08
C ALA A 167 9.90 -6.74 -4.22
N GLY A 168 10.45 -6.14 -3.16
CA GLY A 168 11.84 -5.66 -3.17
C GLY A 168 12.04 -4.17 -3.36
N GLY A 169 11.32 -3.34 -2.61
CA GLY A 169 11.37 -1.87 -2.64
C GLY A 169 12.80 -1.30 -2.51
N ALA A 170 13.47 -1.14 -3.66
CA ALA A 170 14.65 -0.33 -3.97
C ALA A 170 15.22 -0.68 -5.36
N ALA A 171 14.93 -1.88 -5.90
CA ALA A 171 15.51 -2.38 -7.15
C ALA A 171 14.58 -2.25 -8.38
N ALA A 172 13.63 -1.32 -8.37
CA ALA A 172 12.93 -0.88 -9.57
C ALA A 172 13.26 0.58 -9.81
N ALA A 173 14.40 0.84 -10.45
CA ALA A 173 14.64 2.13 -11.09
C ALA A 173 13.44 2.42 -12.01
N GLY A 174 12.53 3.29 -11.57
CA GLY A 174 11.39 3.79 -12.33
C GLY A 174 10.04 3.06 -12.21
N GLY A 175 9.69 2.36 -11.10
CA GLY A 175 8.26 2.00 -10.92
C GLY A 175 7.83 0.86 -9.99
N GLY A 176 8.60 0.49 -8.96
CA GLY A 176 8.25 -0.69 -8.12
C GLY A 176 7.72 -0.42 -6.70
N SER A 177 8.03 0.71 -6.09
CA SER A 177 7.63 1.02 -4.69
C SER A 177 6.80 2.29 -4.54
N ALA A 178 6.88 3.22 -5.50
CA ALA A 178 6.14 4.48 -5.43
C ALA A 178 4.71 4.33 -5.96
N TYR A 179 3.72 4.62 -5.13
CA TYR A 179 2.29 4.65 -5.48
C TYR A 179 1.75 6.08 -5.41
N LEU A 180 1.20 6.57 -6.52
CA LEU A 180 0.62 7.91 -6.60
C LEU A 180 -0.72 7.95 -5.87
N VAL A 181 -0.93 9.01 -5.10
CA VAL A 181 -2.10 9.23 -4.25
C VAL A 181 -2.53 10.69 -4.32
N LEU A 182 -3.80 10.96 -4.00
CA LEU A 182 -4.32 12.32 -3.90
C LEU A 182 -4.19 12.84 -2.46
N ALA A 183 -3.69 14.06 -2.31
CA ALA A 183 -3.52 14.74 -1.03
C ALA A 183 -4.61 15.82 -0.85
N PRO A 184 -5.27 15.89 0.31
CA PRO A 184 -5.09 15.02 1.48
C PRO A 184 -5.73 13.64 1.32
N GLY A 185 -5.14 12.66 2.00
CA GLY A 185 -5.67 11.30 2.08
C GLY A 185 -5.02 10.51 3.20
N SER A 186 -5.56 9.32 3.45
CA SER A 186 -5.01 8.32 4.35
C SER A 186 -5.20 6.92 3.75
N LEU A 187 -4.23 6.05 3.99
CA LEU A 187 -4.27 4.65 3.57
C LEU A 187 -4.09 3.76 4.79
N THR A 188 -4.90 2.72 4.88
CA THR A 188 -4.62 1.53 5.69
C THR A 188 -4.04 0.50 4.75
N LEU A 189 -2.77 0.15 4.94
CA LEU A 189 -2.05 -0.81 4.13
C LEU A 189 -1.92 -2.13 4.88
N ASP A 190 -2.30 -3.24 4.26
CA ASP A 190 -2.24 -4.55 4.90
C ASP A 190 -1.96 -5.66 3.87
N HIS A 191 -1.80 -6.89 4.35
CA HIS A 191 -1.71 -8.09 3.53
C HIS A 191 -2.34 -9.25 4.29
N ALA A 192 -3.19 -10.03 3.61
CA ALA A 192 -3.77 -11.25 4.17
C ALA A 192 -3.93 -12.32 3.09
N SER A 193 -3.37 -13.49 3.37
CA SER A 193 -3.51 -14.74 2.60
C SER A 193 -3.62 -15.94 3.56
N GLU A 194 -3.75 -17.15 3.02
CA GLU A 194 -3.78 -18.38 3.85
C GLU A 194 -2.47 -18.59 4.62
N HIS A 195 -1.34 -18.17 4.04
CA HIS A 195 -0.01 -18.50 4.55
C HIS A 195 0.76 -17.30 5.11
N LEU A 196 0.35 -16.09 4.76
CA LEU A 196 1.03 -14.86 5.13
C LEU A 196 0.02 -13.80 5.59
N GLN A 197 0.40 -13.02 6.60
CA GLN A 197 -0.38 -11.90 7.11
C GLN A 197 0.54 -10.73 7.49
N ALA A 198 0.07 -9.50 7.37
CA ALA A 198 0.77 -8.31 7.85
C ALA A 198 -0.13 -7.52 8.81
N GLU A 199 0.49 -6.80 9.74
CA GLU A 199 -0.23 -5.82 10.56
C GLU A 199 -0.63 -4.59 9.71
N ASP A 200 -1.75 -3.97 10.07
CA ASP A 200 -2.23 -2.75 9.43
C ASP A 200 -1.24 -1.59 9.61
N ALA A 201 -0.80 -1.01 8.50
CA ALA A 201 0.04 0.20 8.48
C ALA A 201 -0.79 1.41 8.03
N GLU A 202 -1.03 2.35 8.95
CA GLU A 202 -1.71 3.61 8.63
C GLU A 202 -0.75 4.67 8.09
N VAL A 203 -1.08 5.24 6.94
CA VAL A 203 -0.28 6.27 6.25
C VAL A 203 -1.15 7.50 6.03
N ALA A 204 -0.77 8.65 6.59
CA ALA A 204 -1.42 9.93 6.33
C ALA A 204 -0.63 10.73 5.31
N VAL A 205 -1.31 11.23 4.28
CA VAL A 205 -0.73 12.00 3.18
C VAL A 205 -1.40 13.38 3.18
N THR A 206 -0.79 14.33 3.88
CA THR A 206 -1.39 15.66 4.13
C THR A 206 -0.75 16.80 3.35
N GLU A 207 0.35 16.53 2.63
CA GLU A 207 1.11 17.55 1.91
C GLU A 207 1.16 17.26 0.40
N PRO A 208 0.66 18.18 -0.46
CA PRO A 208 0.79 18.12 -1.91
C PRO A 208 2.24 17.92 -2.36
N GLY A 209 2.47 16.98 -3.29
CA GLY A 209 3.80 16.73 -3.85
C GLY A 209 4.78 16.01 -2.90
N SER A 210 4.34 15.65 -1.68
CA SER A 210 5.18 14.90 -0.74
C SER A 210 5.42 13.45 -1.18
N VAL A 211 6.52 12.88 -0.67
CA VAL A 211 6.80 11.43 -0.74
C VAL A 211 6.76 10.90 0.69
N VAL A 212 5.84 9.99 0.98
CA VAL A 212 5.63 9.43 2.32
C VAL A 212 6.11 7.98 2.33
N PRO A 213 7.10 7.62 3.17
CA PRO A 213 7.53 6.24 3.29
C PRO A 213 6.47 5.40 4.02
N ALA A 214 6.28 4.17 3.57
CA ALA A 214 5.42 3.18 4.21
C ALA A 214 6.06 1.80 4.13
N ARG A 215 5.71 0.92 5.07
CA ARG A 215 6.19 -0.46 5.09
C ARG A 215 5.05 -1.41 5.43
N VAL A 216 5.04 -2.54 4.73
CA VAL A 216 4.19 -3.69 5.04
C VAL A 216 5.10 -4.91 5.11
N ASP A 217 5.19 -5.51 6.29
CA ASP A 217 5.98 -6.72 6.56
C ASP A 217 5.02 -7.91 6.67
N ALA A 218 5.01 -8.79 5.67
CA ALA A 218 4.26 -10.03 5.75
C ALA A 218 5.02 -11.07 6.59
N GLU A 219 4.29 -11.72 7.50
CA GLU A 219 4.76 -12.73 8.42
C GLU A 219 4.01 -14.06 8.22
N PRO A 220 4.64 -15.21 8.55
CA PRO A 220 4.01 -16.52 8.45
C PRO A 220 2.79 -16.63 9.36
N THR A 221 1.68 -17.11 8.80
CA THR A 221 0.52 -17.49 9.61
C THR A 221 0.80 -18.78 10.40
N PRO A 222 0.07 -19.03 11.50
CA PRO A 222 0.10 -20.34 12.17
C PRO A 222 -0.16 -21.51 11.21
N GLU A 223 -1.04 -21.31 10.23
CA GLU A 223 -1.38 -22.30 9.21
C GLU A 223 -0.17 -22.66 8.32
N LEU A 224 0.65 -21.68 7.93
CA LEU A 224 1.89 -21.94 7.20
C LEU A 224 2.89 -22.72 8.07
N VAL A 225 3.08 -22.30 9.32
CA VAL A 225 4.00 -22.98 10.25
C VAL A 225 3.57 -24.44 10.47
N ASP A 226 2.27 -24.68 10.66
CA ASP A 226 1.70 -26.02 10.88
C ASP A 226 1.83 -26.90 9.62
N SER A 227 1.67 -26.32 8.43
CA SER A 227 1.86 -27.01 7.16
C SER A 227 3.32 -27.45 6.99
N VAL A 228 4.28 -26.55 7.24
CA VAL A 228 5.71 -26.88 7.19
C VAL A 228 6.07 -27.94 8.23
N ARG A 229 5.54 -27.83 9.46
CA ARG A 229 5.76 -28.81 10.52
C ARG A 229 5.27 -30.20 10.13
N SER A 230 4.05 -30.29 9.59
CA SER A 230 3.45 -31.57 9.21
C SER A 230 4.25 -32.28 8.11
N GLU A 231 4.72 -31.54 7.11
CA GLU A 231 5.55 -32.08 6.02
C GLU A 231 6.92 -32.55 6.53
N VAL A 232 7.57 -31.77 7.41
CA VAL A 232 8.84 -32.15 8.04
C VAL A 232 8.67 -33.40 8.90
N GLU A 233 7.63 -33.46 9.73
CA GLU A 233 7.34 -34.62 10.57
C GLU A 233 7.06 -35.87 9.74
N ALA A 234 6.30 -35.75 8.65
CA ALA A 234 6.05 -36.85 7.72
C ALA A 234 7.33 -37.37 7.07
N TYR A 235 8.18 -36.47 6.57
CA TYR A 235 9.49 -36.83 5.99
C TYR A 235 10.40 -37.53 7.00
N LEU A 236 10.53 -37.00 8.22
CA LEU A 236 11.36 -37.60 9.27
C LEU A 236 10.78 -38.94 9.75
N THR A 237 9.46 -39.07 9.82
CA THR A 237 8.80 -40.33 10.16
C THR A 237 9.04 -41.38 9.09
N GLU A 238 8.96 -41.03 7.81
CA GLU A 238 9.27 -41.93 6.70
C GLU A 238 10.74 -42.41 6.76
N CYS A 239 11.66 -41.54 7.16
CA CYS A 239 13.04 -41.93 7.41
C CYS A 239 13.21 -43.06 8.44
N THR A 240 12.33 -43.12 9.45
CA THR A 240 12.39 -44.17 10.48
C THR A 240 11.91 -45.54 10.01
N THR A 241 11.24 -45.63 8.86
CA THR A 241 10.79 -46.91 8.28
C THR A 241 11.95 -47.71 7.68
N GLN A 242 13.06 -47.03 7.34
CA GLN A 242 14.23 -47.63 6.73
C GLN A 242 15.07 -48.39 7.76
N SER A 243 15.04 -49.73 7.71
CA SER A 243 15.77 -50.60 8.64
C SER A 243 17.27 -50.77 8.29
N VAL A 244 18.00 -49.66 8.14
CA VAL A 244 19.44 -49.61 7.88
C VAL A 244 20.15 -48.62 8.80
N LEU A 245 21.46 -48.78 9.03
CA LEU A 245 22.22 -47.90 9.93
C LEU A 245 22.36 -46.46 9.41
N TYR A 246 22.26 -46.28 8.09
CA TYR A 246 22.29 -44.99 7.41
C TYR A 246 21.15 -44.94 6.40
N PRO A 247 19.94 -44.54 6.85
CA PRO A 247 18.81 -44.35 5.96
C PRO A 247 19.14 -43.38 4.83
N SER A 248 18.80 -43.75 3.59
CA SER A 248 19.11 -42.94 2.42
C SER A 248 18.23 -41.70 2.39
N GLY A 249 18.86 -40.54 2.19
CA GLY A 249 18.17 -39.26 2.11
C GLY A 249 17.60 -38.80 3.46
N CYS A 250 18.19 -39.25 4.59
CA CYS A 250 17.77 -38.89 5.94
C CYS A 250 18.89 -38.22 6.74
N PRO A 251 18.56 -37.36 7.70
CA PRO A 251 19.56 -36.52 8.39
C PRO A 251 20.30 -37.24 9.54
N PHE A 252 19.93 -38.47 9.86
CA PHE A 252 20.51 -39.24 10.96
C PHE A 252 21.09 -40.59 10.49
N GLY A 253 22.04 -41.10 11.27
CA GLY A 253 22.64 -42.41 11.05
C GLY A 253 23.63 -42.77 12.14
N LYS A 254 23.95 -44.07 12.26
CA LYS A 254 24.82 -44.57 13.32
C LYS A 254 25.92 -45.47 12.78
N SER A 255 27.18 -45.10 13.06
CA SER A 255 28.31 -46.02 12.81
C SER A 255 28.41 -47.04 13.94
N ILE A 256 28.59 -48.31 13.56
CA ILE A 256 28.84 -49.42 14.48
C ILE A 256 30.07 -50.16 13.97
N ARG A 257 31.06 -50.38 14.85
CA ARG A 257 32.29 -51.12 14.50
C ARG A 257 32.10 -52.63 14.55
N ASP A 258 31.23 -53.07 15.43
CA ASP A 258 30.84 -54.46 15.62
C ASP A 258 29.79 -54.92 14.59
N ARG A 259 29.36 -56.18 14.67
CA ARG A 259 28.40 -56.73 13.70
C ARG A 259 26.97 -56.69 14.23
N ILE A 260 26.06 -56.06 13.50
CA ILE A 260 24.62 -56.15 13.78
C ILE A 260 24.12 -57.58 13.53
N THR A 261 23.21 -58.05 14.38
CA THR A 261 22.60 -59.40 14.26
C THR A 261 21.15 -59.37 13.78
N ALA A 262 20.53 -58.20 13.74
CA ALA A 262 19.22 -57.93 13.16
C ALA A 262 19.19 -56.51 12.57
N PRO A 263 18.21 -56.17 11.71
CA PRO A 263 18.04 -54.81 11.22
C PRO A 263 17.80 -53.82 12.38
N PRO A 264 18.33 -52.58 12.30
CA PRO A 264 18.03 -51.54 13.28
C PRO A 264 16.57 -51.08 13.19
N VAL A 265 16.00 -50.72 14.32
CA VAL A 265 14.71 -50.04 14.43
C VAL A 265 14.98 -48.58 14.78
N TRP A 266 14.45 -47.68 13.95
CA TRP A 266 14.50 -46.24 14.19
C TRP A 266 13.15 -45.74 14.69
N THR A 267 13.19 -44.75 15.55
CA THR A 267 12.02 -43.97 15.97
C THR A 267 12.44 -42.51 16.18
N MET A 268 11.48 -41.59 16.26
CA MET A 268 11.75 -40.20 16.62
C MET A 268 11.59 -40.03 18.13
N ALA A 269 12.68 -39.72 18.85
CA ALA A 269 12.63 -39.38 20.27
C ALA A 269 12.18 -37.93 20.49
N ALA A 270 12.62 -37.02 19.63
CA ALA A 270 12.19 -35.63 19.61
C ALA A 270 12.16 -35.09 18.18
N MET A 271 11.03 -34.49 17.79
CA MET A 271 10.92 -33.74 16.53
C MET A 271 11.61 -32.39 16.67
N PRO A 272 12.20 -31.85 15.58
CA PRO A 272 12.72 -30.49 15.59
C PRO A 272 11.61 -29.47 15.77
N GLU A 273 11.87 -28.42 16.54
CA GLU A 273 10.97 -27.27 16.62
C GLU A 273 11.06 -26.46 15.33
N ILE A 274 9.91 -26.17 14.73
CA ILE A 274 9.78 -25.43 13.47
C ILE A 274 9.45 -23.97 13.78
N ALA A 275 10.37 -23.10 13.38
CA ALA A 275 10.19 -21.66 13.32
C ALA A 275 10.63 -21.19 11.93
N LEU A 276 9.87 -20.26 11.35
CA LEU A 276 10.20 -19.68 10.04
C LEU A 276 10.86 -18.32 10.23
N GLN A 277 11.88 -18.06 9.43
CA GLN A 277 12.55 -16.77 9.33
C GLN A 277 12.66 -16.38 7.85
N PRO A 278 12.75 -15.09 7.52
CA PRO A 278 13.09 -14.68 6.16
C PRO A 278 14.36 -15.37 5.68
N ALA A 279 14.39 -15.85 4.44
CA ALA A 279 15.58 -16.49 3.89
C ALA A 279 16.75 -15.52 3.71
N SER A 280 16.46 -14.22 3.52
CA SER A 280 17.45 -13.16 3.49
C SER A 280 16.84 -11.82 3.94
N ASP A 281 17.69 -10.82 4.15
CA ASP A 281 17.25 -9.44 4.41
C ASP A 281 16.76 -8.72 3.14
N ASP A 282 16.90 -9.34 1.96
CA ASP A 282 16.43 -8.76 0.70
C ASP A 282 14.89 -8.79 0.67
N PRO A 283 14.20 -7.64 0.63
CA PRO A 283 12.75 -7.61 0.59
C PRO A 283 12.15 -8.23 -0.69
N ALA A 284 12.97 -8.46 -1.73
CA ALA A 284 12.57 -9.18 -2.95
C ALA A 284 12.55 -10.70 -2.78
N ASP A 285 13.22 -11.22 -1.75
CA ASP A 285 13.27 -12.65 -1.46
C ASP A 285 12.00 -13.06 -0.71
N LEU A 286 11.14 -13.78 -1.40
CA LEU A 286 9.87 -14.28 -0.86
C LEU A 286 10.02 -15.62 -0.17
N ASP A 287 11.21 -16.22 -0.21
CA ASP A 287 11.47 -17.48 0.45
C ASP A 287 11.65 -17.29 1.96
N TRP A 288 11.23 -18.31 2.68
CA TRP A 288 11.43 -18.47 4.11
C TRP A 288 12.44 -19.59 4.36
N VAL A 289 13.01 -19.61 5.54
CA VAL A 289 13.92 -20.65 5.98
C VAL A 289 13.48 -21.16 7.35
N VAL A 290 13.48 -22.47 7.52
CA VAL A 290 13.60 -23.08 8.83
C VAL A 290 15.09 -23.14 9.14
N PRO A 291 15.59 -22.31 10.07
CA PRO A 291 17.01 -22.26 10.40
C PRO A 291 17.46 -23.62 10.97
N PRO A 292 18.78 -23.89 11.04
CA PRO A 292 19.30 -25.12 11.60
C PRO A 292 18.68 -25.44 12.98
N THR A 293 17.85 -26.47 13.00
CA THR A 293 17.11 -26.94 14.18
C THR A 293 17.46 -28.40 14.45
N VAL A 294 17.40 -28.77 15.73
CA VAL A 294 17.88 -30.08 16.20
C VAL A 294 16.72 -31.01 16.46
N GLY A 295 16.75 -32.18 15.83
CA GLY A 295 15.90 -33.33 16.15
C GLY A 295 16.70 -34.45 16.80
N THR A 296 16.01 -35.42 17.39
CA THR A 296 16.64 -36.61 17.98
C THR A 296 15.96 -37.87 17.47
N ALA A 297 16.72 -38.68 16.72
CA ALA A 297 16.32 -40.03 16.34
C ALA A 297 16.79 -41.02 17.39
N HIS A 298 16.07 -42.11 17.56
CA HIS A 298 16.40 -43.16 18.51
C HIS A 298 16.62 -44.47 17.76
N ILE A 299 17.76 -45.12 17.99
CA ILE A 299 18.12 -46.40 17.39
C ILE A 299 18.13 -47.51 18.42
N ARG A 300 17.44 -48.60 18.10
CA ARG A 300 17.59 -49.89 18.77
C ARG A 300 18.11 -50.95 17.81
N VAL A 301 19.23 -51.60 18.14
CA VAL A 301 19.80 -52.67 17.31
C VAL A 301 20.67 -53.64 18.13
N PRO A 302 20.52 -54.96 17.96
CA PRO A 302 21.40 -55.92 18.61
C PRO A 302 22.77 -55.97 17.90
N VAL A 303 23.82 -55.77 18.69
CA VAL A 303 25.21 -55.70 18.24
C VAL A 303 26.01 -56.84 18.87
N ARG A 304 26.70 -57.60 18.03
CA ARG A 304 27.62 -58.66 18.46
C ARG A 304 29.06 -58.20 18.38
N SER A 305 29.76 -58.25 19.51
CA SER A 305 31.18 -57.93 19.57
C SER A 305 32.00 -58.83 18.65
N LEU A 306 32.89 -58.23 17.87
CA LEU A 306 33.87 -58.96 17.05
C LEU A 306 35.04 -59.52 17.89
N TYR A 307 35.19 -59.10 19.15
CA TYR A 307 36.28 -59.54 20.03
C TYR A 307 35.93 -60.80 20.81
N ASP A 308 34.79 -60.81 21.50
CA ASP A 308 34.38 -61.91 22.40
C ASP A 308 33.09 -62.63 21.98
N GLY A 309 32.41 -62.17 20.92
CA GLY A 309 31.18 -62.76 20.42
C GLY A 309 29.93 -62.49 21.28
N SER A 310 30.03 -61.70 22.35
CA SER A 310 28.88 -61.30 23.18
C SER A 310 27.89 -60.43 22.40
N VAL A 311 26.60 -60.53 22.72
CA VAL A 311 25.53 -59.74 22.08
C VAL A 311 24.96 -58.76 23.10
N LYS A 312 24.82 -57.49 22.70
CA LYS A 312 24.18 -56.43 23.48
C LYS A 312 23.21 -55.65 22.61
N ASP A 313 22.11 -55.20 23.19
CA ASP A 313 21.20 -54.27 22.51
C ASP A 313 21.77 -52.85 22.65
N LEU A 314 22.15 -52.27 21.51
CA LEU A 314 22.40 -50.84 21.41
C LEU A 314 21.05 -50.13 21.43
N ASP A 315 20.91 -49.16 22.32
CA ASP A 315 19.70 -48.39 22.56
C ASP A 315 20.17 -46.96 22.89
N GLU A 316 20.18 -46.10 21.87
CA GLU A 316 20.82 -44.78 21.94
C GLU A 316 20.06 -43.71 21.16
N ASP A 317 20.11 -42.49 21.70
CA ASP A 317 19.65 -41.28 21.02
C ASP A 317 20.75 -40.71 20.12
N VAL A 318 20.36 -40.35 18.90
CA VAL A 318 21.21 -39.81 17.84
C VAL A 318 20.67 -38.42 17.48
N PRO A 319 21.28 -37.34 18.00
CA PRO A 319 20.90 -36.00 17.60
C PRO A 319 21.31 -35.74 16.15
N PHE A 320 20.49 -34.98 15.44
CA PHE A 320 20.77 -34.52 14.08
C PHE A 320 20.32 -33.07 13.92
N SER A 321 20.88 -32.38 12.94
CA SER A 321 20.50 -31.01 12.57
C SER A 321 19.94 -31.00 11.16
N VAL A 322 18.92 -30.17 10.96
CA VAL A 322 18.21 -30.03 9.69
C VAL A 322 17.86 -28.56 9.47
N SER A 323 17.82 -28.16 8.22
CA SER A 323 17.40 -26.84 7.76
C SER A 323 16.65 -26.98 6.45
N TRP A 324 15.66 -26.12 6.23
CA TRP A 324 14.84 -26.17 5.04
C TRP A 324 14.60 -24.77 4.49
N ARG A 325 14.57 -24.66 3.18
CA ARG A 325 14.01 -23.51 2.48
C ARG A 325 12.53 -23.78 2.17
N VAL A 326 11.71 -22.77 2.36
CA VAL A 326 10.26 -22.82 2.20
C VAL A 326 9.86 -21.72 1.22
N SER A 327 9.33 -22.10 0.07
CA SER A 327 8.76 -21.17 -0.90
C SER A 327 7.25 -21.21 -0.80
N VAL A 328 6.62 -20.05 -0.60
CA VAL A 328 5.16 -19.90 -0.56
C VAL A 328 4.70 -19.44 -1.94
N ASP A 329 3.88 -20.24 -2.60
CA ASP A 329 3.16 -19.83 -3.80
C ASP A 329 1.69 -19.64 -3.43
N GLU A 330 1.18 -18.41 -3.54
CA GLU A 330 -0.21 -18.06 -3.20
C GLU A 330 -1.25 -18.86 -4.02
N THR A 331 -0.85 -19.55 -5.09
CA THR A 331 -1.74 -20.35 -5.95
C THR A 331 -1.38 -21.84 -6.00
N ALA A 332 -0.11 -22.19 -5.81
CA ALA A 332 0.40 -23.57 -5.91
C ALA A 332 0.75 -24.22 -4.55
N GLY A 333 0.59 -23.48 -3.44
CA GLY A 333 0.81 -23.96 -2.08
C GLY A 333 2.27 -23.84 -1.61
N VAL A 334 2.60 -24.58 -0.56
CA VAL A 334 3.91 -24.53 0.10
C VAL A 334 4.86 -25.55 -0.52
N ARG A 335 6.07 -25.11 -0.88
CA ARG A 335 7.16 -26.00 -1.35
C ARG A 335 8.31 -25.96 -0.36
N ILE A 336 8.79 -27.14 0.05
CA ILE A 336 9.85 -27.28 1.05
C ILE A 336 11.03 -28.02 0.41
N GLN A 337 12.23 -27.45 0.55
CA GLN A 337 13.48 -28.03 0.05
C GLN A 337 14.51 -28.10 1.17
N GLY A 338 15.07 -29.30 1.42
CA GLY A 338 16.17 -29.46 2.37
C GLY A 338 17.43 -28.72 1.91
N LEU A 339 18.11 -28.04 2.85
CA LEU A 339 19.34 -27.29 2.64
C LEU A 339 20.59 -28.07 3.10
#